data_AF-A0A9W8AYD7-F1
#
_entry.id   AF-A0A9W8AYD7-F1
#
_cell.length_a   1.000
_cell.length_b   1.000
_cell.length_c   1.000
_cell.angle_alpha   90.00
_cell.angle_beta   90.00
_cell.angle_gamma   90.00
#
_symmetry.space_group_name_H-M   'P 1'
#
loop_
_entity.id
_entity.type
_entity.pdbx_description
1 polymer ?
#
loop_
_entity_poly.entity_id
_entity_poly.type
_entity_poly.pdbx_seq_one_letter_code
_entity_poly.pdbx_strand_id
1 'polypeptide(L)'
;MTAVAGPSSLRAKLYELIDNQAWQDKGTGYCSCPFIESIQDYCLVVRSEEDDSILLSTPVLKEGFYQKQQSTLIVWTERNGSDLALSFQDSNGCGEIWEKIYEIQLQHKHD
;
A
#
# COMPACT_ATOMS: atom_id res chain seq x y z
N MET A 1 9.09 -18.40 -17.27
CA MET A 1 8.33 -17.14 -17.27
C MET A 1 9.08 -16.22 -16.34
N THR A 2 9.67 -15.14 -16.85
CA THR A 2 10.52 -14.25 -16.06
C THR A 2 9.60 -13.24 -15.38
N ALA A 3 9.51 -13.26 -14.05
CA ALA A 3 8.82 -12.21 -13.31
C ALA A 3 9.48 -10.87 -13.69
N VAL A 4 8.70 -9.94 -14.22
CA VAL A 4 9.14 -8.55 -14.41
C VAL A 4 9.22 -7.95 -13.01
N ALA A 5 10.41 -7.96 -12.41
CA ALA A 5 10.65 -7.29 -11.15
C ALA A 5 10.17 -5.84 -11.27
N GLY A 6 9.30 -5.40 -10.35
CA GLY A 6 8.89 -4.01 -10.26
C GLY A 6 10.10 -3.10 -10.02
N PRO A 7 9.96 -1.77 -10.20
CA PRO A 7 11.04 -0.86 -9.88
C PRO A 7 11.46 -1.06 -8.42
N SER A 8 12.77 -1.18 -8.18
CA SER A 8 13.32 -1.50 -6.85
C SER A 8 12.94 -0.49 -5.78
N SER A 9 12.64 0.76 -6.16
CA SER A 9 12.16 1.80 -5.25
C SER A 9 10.79 1.48 -4.64
N LEU A 10 9.92 0.73 -5.33
CA LEU A 10 8.58 0.38 -4.86
C LEU A 10 8.53 -0.92 -4.05
N ARG A 11 9.68 -1.53 -3.78
CA ARG A 11 9.77 -2.74 -2.97
C ARG A 11 9.45 -2.41 -1.50
N ALA A 12 8.47 -3.11 -0.95
CA ALA A 12 8.00 -2.93 0.41
C ALA A 12 7.62 -4.26 1.07
N LYS A 13 7.69 -4.29 2.39
CA LYS A 13 7.17 -5.37 3.22
C LYS A 13 5.80 -4.97 3.77
N LEU A 14 4.84 -5.88 3.65
CA LEU A 14 3.48 -5.70 4.18
C LEU A 14 3.39 -6.29 5.58
N TYR A 15 2.80 -5.53 6.50
CA TYR A 15 2.51 -5.99 7.85
C TYR A 15 1.04 -5.81 8.20
N GLU A 16 0.55 -6.68 9.08
CA GLU A 16 -0.76 -6.59 9.72
C GLU A 16 -0.57 -6.64 11.24
N LEU A 17 -1.25 -5.77 11.98
CA LEU A 17 -1.22 -5.78 13.45
C LEU A 17 -2.18 -6.85 13.97
N ILE A 18 -1.65 -7.83 14.69
CA ILE A 18 -2.44 -8.91 15.30
C ILE A 18 -2.63 -8.64 16.80
N ASP A 19 -3.85 -8.84 17.28
CA ASP A 19 -4.28 -8.68 18.68
C ASP A 19 -3.86 -7.34 19.33
N ASN A 20 -3.75 -6.29 18.49
CA ASN A 20 -3.26 -4.96 18.86
C ASN A 20 -1.89 -4.95 19.56
N GLN A 21 -1.05 -5.97 19.32
CA GLN A 21 0.21 -6.19 20.05
C GLN A 21 1.42 -6.37 19.15
N ALA A 22 1.29 -7.10 18.04
CA ALA A 22 2.43 -7.49 17.23
C ALA A 22 2.17 -7.32 15.74
N TRP A 23 3.12 -6.67 15.05
CA TRP A 23 3.12 -6.57 13.59
C TRP A 23 3.61 -7.89 12.98
N GLN A 24 2.71 -8.60 12.30
CA GLN A 24 3.01 -9.83 11.58
C GLN A 24 3.41 -9.50 10.14
N ASP A 25 4.53 -10.06 9.69
CA ASP A 25 4.98 -10.00 8.30
C ASP A 25 4.04 -10.83 7.40
N LYS A 26 3.49 -10.20 6.36
CA LYS A 26 2.60 -10.82 5.38
C LYS A 26 3.29 -11.10 4.05
N GLY A 27 4.54 -10.68 3.88
CA GLY A 27 5.33 -10.89 2.67
C GLY A 27 6.01 -9.61 2.17
N THR A 28 6.92 -9.80 1.22
CA THR A 28 7.63 -8.72 0.54
C THR A 28 7.23 -8.67 -0.93
N GLY A 29 7.04 -7.47 -1.45
CA GLY A 29 6.56 -7.29 -2.81
C GLY A 29 6.73 -5.87 -3.32
N TYR A 30 6.20 -5.62 -4.51
CA TYR A 30 6.22 -4.32 -5.16
C TYR A 30 4.87 -3.64 -5.02
N CYS A 31 4.86 -2.47 -4.39
CA CYS A 31 3.66 -1.67 -4.19
C CYS A 31 3.35 -0.84 -5.44
N SER A 32 2.07 -0.70 -5.76
CA SER A 32 1.57 0.17 -6.83
C SER A 32 0.21 0.74 -6.45
N CYS A 33 -0.22 1.81 -7.12
CA CYS A 33 -1.53 2.42 -6.90
C CYS A 33 -2.29 2.66 -8.23
N PRO A 34 -2.63 1.59 -8.99
CA PRO A 34 -3.34 1.72 -10.26
C PRO A 34 -4.80 2.18 -10.08
N PHE A 35 -5.34 2.84 -11.11
CA PHE A 35 -6.79 3.00 -11.28
C PHE A 35 -7.38 1.71 -11.86
N ILE A 36 -8.42 1.18 -11.21
CA ILE A 36 -9.07 -0.07 -11.61
C ILE A 36 -10.42 0.25 -12.25
N GLU A 37 -10.50 0.13 -13.58
CA GLU A 37 -11.68 0.52 -14.36
C GLU A 37 -12.97 -0.20 -13.95
N SER A 38 -12.89 -1.47 -13.54
CA SER A 38 -14.06 -2.28 -13.19
C SER A 38 -14.79 -1.82 -11.93
N ILE A 39 -14.09 -1.10 -11.04
CA ILE A 39 -14.67 -0.53 -9.82
C ILE A 39 -14.59 1.01 -9.79
N GLN A 40 -14.03 1.62 -10.84
CA GLN A 40 -13.87 3.07 -10.99
C GLN A 40 -13.14 3.72 -9.79
N ASP A 41 -12.09 3.07 -9.28
CA ASP A 41 -11.37 3.54 -8.09
C ASP A 41 -9.87 3.21 -8.15
N TYR A 42 -9.06 3.94 -7.39
CA TYR A 42 -7.64 3.63 -7.19
C TYR A 42 -7.46 2.56 -6.12
N CYS A 43 -6.57 1.61 -6.34
CA CYS A 43 -6.27 0.54 -5.39
C CYS A 43 -4.81 0.52 -5.00
N LEU A 44 -4.52 0.35 -3.71
CA LEU A 44 -3.20 -0.11 -3.27
C LEU A 44 -3.07 -1.59 -3.57
N VAL A 45 -2.06 -1.93 -4.36
CA VAL A 45 -1.76 -3.30 -4.77
C VAL A 45 -0.32 -3.63 -4.42
N VAL A 46 -0.11 -4.75 -3.72
CA VAL A 46 1.21 -5.33 -3.47
C VAL A 46 1.29 -6.68 -4.16
N ARG A 47 2.20 -6.81 -5.13
CA ARG A 47 2.52 -8.08 -5.79
C ARG A 47 3.77 -8.70 -5.18
N SER A 48 3.65 -9.97 -4.79
CA SER A 48 4.73 -10.80 -4.24
C SER A 48 5.94 -10.82 -5.17
N GLU A 49 7.14 -10.65 -4.61
CA GLU A 49 8.38 -10.79 -5.38
C GLU A 49 8.78 -12.25 -5.63
N GLU A 50 8.16 -13.21 -4.93
CA GLU A 50 8.49 -14.63 -5.02
C GLU A 50 7.75 -15.31 -6.17
N ASP A 51 6.47 -14.99 -6.35
CA ASP A 51 5.56 -15.72 -7.24
C ASP A 51 4.54 -14.84 -8.00
N ASP A 52 4.66 -13.51 -7.89
CA ASP A 52 3.75 -12.52 -8.51
C ASP A 52 2.29 -12.61 -8.03
N SER A 53 2.02 -13.34 -6.94
CA SER A 53 0.71 -13.39 -6.31
C SER A 53 0.34 -12.04 -5.66
N ILE A 54 -0.96 -11.80 -5.45
CA ILE A 54 -1.44 -10.59 -4.79
C ILE A 54 -1.38 -10.77 -3.28
N LEU A 55 -0.52 -9.99 -2.61
CA LEU A 55 -0.44 -9.94 -1.14
C LEU A 55 -1.48 -8.98 -0.55
N LEU A 56 -1.75 -7.88 -1.26
CA LEU A 56 -2.75 -6.87 -0.90
C LEU A 56 -3.39 -6.32 -2.17
N SER A 57 -4.71 -6.13 -2.14
CA SER A 57 -5.46 -5.36 -3.14
C SER A 57 -6.66 -4.72 -2.46
N THR A 58 -6.56 -3.42 -2.14
CA THR A 58 -7.59 -2.68 -1.42
C THR A 58 -7.82 -1.32 -2.07
N PRO A 59 -9.07 -0.84 -2.24
CA PRO A 59 -9.33 0.53 -2.66
C PRO A 59 -8.71 1.54 -1.69
N VAL A 60 -8.17 2.64 -2.20
CA VAL A 60 -7.67 3.72 -1.35
C VAL A 60 -8.86 4.33 -0.60
N LEU A 61 -8.87 4.20 0.73
CA LEU A 61 -9.99 4.66 1.53
C LEU A 61 -9.99 6.19 1.62
N LYS A 62 -11.01 6.81 1.03
CA LYS A 62 -11.18 8.28 1.03
C LYS A 62 -11.17 8.87 2.44
N GLU A 63 -11.83 8.20 3.37
CA GLU A 63 -11.91 8.55 4.79
C GLU A 63 -10.86 7.80 5.65
N GLY A 64 -9.96 7.06 5.00
CA GLY A 64 -8.93 6.28 5.68
C GLY A 64 -7.90 7.17 6.36
N PHE A 65 -7.49 6.79 7.58
CA PHE A 65 -6.45 7.48 8.34
C PHE A 65 -5.06 6.99 7.93
N TYR A 66 -4.68 7.22 6.68
CA TYR A 66 -3.31 6.95 6.22
C TYR A 66 -2.33 7.90 6.92
N GLN A 67 -1.23 7.35 7.40
CA GLN A 67 -0.17 8.09 8.07
C GLN A 67 1.18 7.67 7.50
N LYS A 68 1.93 8.62 6.96
CA LYS A 68 3.35 8.42 6.70
C LYS A 68 4.13 8.60 7.99
N GLN A 69 4.78 7.53 8.42
CA GLN A 69 5.69 7.52 9.55
C GLN A 69 7.12 7.41 9.02
N GLN A 70 8.02 8.25 9.53
CA GLN A 70 9.39 8.34 9.00
C GLN A 70 9.40 8.59 7.47
N SER A 71 10.49 8.27 6.78
CA SER A 71 10.59 8.44 5.33
C SER A 71 10.13 7.22 4.52
N THR A 72 9.89 6.08 5.17
CA THR A 72 9.73 4.76 4.52
C THR A 72 8.53 3.93 5.00
N LEU A 73 7.70 4.43 5.92
CA LEU A 73 6.58 3.66 6.48
C LEU A 73 5.25 4.37 6.21
N ILE A 74 4.25 3.62 5.72
CA ILE A 74 2.86 4.09 5.62
C ILE A 74 2.00 3.14 6.45
N VAL A 75 1.19 3.67 7.35
CA VAL A 75 0.30 2.91 8.25
C VAL A 75 -1.13 3.38 8.05
N TRP A 76 -2.10 2.46 8.06
CA TRP A 76 -3.53 2.79 7.99
C TRP A 76 -4.40 1.67 8.59
N THR A 77 -5.67 1.98 8.84
CA THR A 77 -6.69 1.00 9.26
C THR A 77 -7.62 0.70 8.10
N GLU A 78 -7.82 -0.58 7.80
CA GLU A 78 -8.76 -1.07 6.79
C GLU A 78 -10.22 -0.97 7.26
N ARG A 79 -11.19 -1.10 6.33
CA ARG A 79 -12.62 -1.05 6.66
C ARG A 79 -13.07 -2.15 7.63
N ASN A 80 -12.36 -3.27 7.64
CA ASN A 80 -12.61 -4.39 8.55
C ASN A 80 -12.00 -4.17 9.96
N GLY A 81 -11.29 -3.06 10.17
CA GLY A 81 -10.64 -2.73 11.44
C GLY A 81 -9.22 -3.27 11.58
N SER A 82 -8.67 -3.99 10.59
CA SER A 82 -7.26 -4.42 10.62
C SER A 82 -6.34 -3.21 10.42
N ASP A 83 -5.33 -3.06 11.28
CA ASP A 83 -4.26 -2.10 11.05
C ASP A 83 -3.18 -2.73 10.15
N LEU A 84 -2.82 -2.02 9.09
CA LEU A 84 -1.83 -2.42 8.10
C LEU A 84 -0.67 -1.43 8.04
N ALA A 85 0.51 -1.92 7.66
CA ALA A 85 1.65 -1.09 7.38
C ALA A 85 2.42 -1.57 6.13
N LEU A 86 2.89 -0.61 5.33
CA LEU A 86 3.84 -0.81 4.25
C LEU A 86 5.17 -0.19 4.63
N SER A 87 6.18 -1.04 4.82
CA SER A 87 7.56 -0.63 5.08
C SER A 87 8.36 -0.73 3.79
N PHE A 88 8.59 0.41 3.15
CA PHE A 88 9.38 0.51 1.93
C PHE A 88 10.87 0.38 2.22
N GLN A 89 11.60 -0.20 1.28
CA GLN A 89 13.06 -0.22 1.34
C GLN A 89 13.67 1.15 0.99
N ASP A 90 12.98 1.93 0.14
CA ASP A 90 13.45 3.20 -0.41
C ASP A 90 12.46 4.33 -0.09
N SER A 91 12.96 5.48 0.36
CA SER A 91 12.13 6.64 0.73
C SER A 91 11.44 7.30 -0.47
N ASN A 92 12.03 7.22 -1.67
CA ASN A 92 11.44 7.77 -2.87
C ASN A 92 10.19 6.99 -3.26
N GLY A 93 10.23 5.66 -3.22
CA GLY A 93 9.04 4.85 -3.49
C GLY A 93 7.95 5.00 -2.43
N CYS A 94 8.33 5.16 -1.15
CA CYS A 94 7.37 5.54 -0.11
C CYS A 94 6.75 6.92 -0.38
N GLY A 95 7.57 7.90 -0.80
CA GLY A 95 7.12 9.23 -1.20
C GLY A 95 6.10 9.18 -2.34
N GLU A 96 6.43 8.46 -3.41
CA GLU A 96 5.56 8.30 -4.60
C GLU A 96 4.18 7.74 -4.23
N ILE A 97 4.14 6.63 -3.47
CA ILE A 97 2.86 6.03 -3.05
C ILE A 97 2.10 6.94 -2.08
N TRP A 98 2.80 7.60 -1.16
CA TRP A 98 2.19 8.54 -0.22
C TRP A 98 1.53 9.73 -0.94
N GLU A 99 2.26 10.36 -1.87
CA GLU A 99 1.74 11.46 -2.67
C GLU A 99 0.50 11.02 -3.45
N LYS A 100 0.52 9.81 -4.02
CA LYS A 100 -0.63 9.28 -4.74
C LYS A 100 -1.86 9.10 -3.85
N ILE A 101 -1.70 8.50 -2.67
CA ILE A 101 -2.78 8.35 -1.67
C ILE A 101 -3.33 9.73 -1.30
N TYR A 102 -2.45 10.69 -1.03
CA TYR A 102 -2.82 12.04 -0.62
C TYR A 102 -3.61 12.79 -1.71
N GLU A 103 -3.18 12.70 -2.98
CA GLU A 103 -3.92 13.27 -4.13
C GLU A 103 -5.33 12.70 -4.24
N ILE A 104 -5.49 11.38 -4.10
CA ILE A 104 -6.79 10.70 -4.17
C ILE A 104 -7.71 11.21 -3.06
N GLN A 105 -7.20 11.33 -1.84
CA GLN A 105 -7.99 11.85 -0.71
C GLN A 105 -8.34 13.34 -0.86
N LEU A 106 -7.52 14.13 -1.55
CA LEU A 106 -7.82 15.54 -1.83
C LEU A 106 -8.87 15.73 -2.91
N GLN A 107 -8.82 14.97 -4.00
CA GLN A 107 -9.79 15.07 -5.11
C GLN A 107 -11.23 14.92 -4.60
N HIS A 108 -11.45 14.04 -3.62
CA HIS A 108 -12.79 13.77 -3.07
C HIS A 108 -13.25 14.72 -1.97
N LYS A 109 -12.45 15.70 -1.54
CA LYS A 109 -12.95 16.78 -0.66
C LYS A 109 -13.72 17.86 -1.42
N HIS A 110 -13.74 17.79 -2.75
CA HIS A 110 -14.37 18.77 -3.64
C HIS A 110 -15.62 18.24 -4.38
N ASP A 111 -16.00 16.99 -4.17
CA ASP A 111 -17.27 16.39 -4.62
C ASP A 111 -18.34 16.44 -3.52
#